data_AF-A0A6J6RSZ7-F1
#
_entry.id   AF-A0A6J6RSZ7-F1
#
_cell.length_a   1.000
_cell.length_b   1.000
_cell.length_c   1.000
_cell.angle_alpha   90.00
_cell.angle_beta   90.00
_cell.angle_gamma   90.00
#
_symmetry.space_group_name_H-M   'P 1'
#
loop_
_entity.id
_entity.type
_entity.pdbx_description
1 polymer ?
#
loop_
_entity_poly.entity_id
_entity_poly.type
_entity_poly.pdbx_seq_one_letter_code
_entity_poly.pdbx_strand_id
1 'polypeptide(L)' 'MPRSRGGAHAWDNVVSACHRCNHSKADRTLKDLGWRLRNTPKEPSGAAWRILGTGRADPRWVPYLQPFGVGSVVA' A
#
# COMPACT_ATOMS: atom_id res chain seq x y z
N MET A 1 -4.35 1.12 13.98
CA MET A 1 -3.82 1.83 15.17
C MET A 1 -2.84 2.91 14.76
N PRO A 2 -2.96 4.15 15.29
CA PRO A 2 -2.00 5.23 15.05
C PRO A 2 -0.62 4.96 15.66
N ARG A 3 0.44 5.50 15.06
CA ARG A 3 1.83 5.31 15.53
C ARG A 3 2.06 5.85 16.95
N SER A 4 1.47 6.99 17.30
CA SER A 4 1.55 7.58 18.65
C SER A 4 0.96 6.67 19.75
N ARG A 5 0.15 5.69 19.37
CA ARG A 5 -0.45 4.70 20.26
C ARG A 5 0.14 3.30 20.06
N GLY A 6 1.33 3.19 19.47
CA GLY A 6 2.02 1.90 19.27
C GLY A 6 1.58 1.12 18.03
N GLY A 7 0.86 1.74 17.09
CA GLY A 7 0.53 1.08 15.82
C GLY A 7 1.74 0.87 14.93
N ALA A 8 1.94 -0.37 14.45
CA ALA A 8 3.04 -0.75 13.57
C ALA A 8 2.85 -0.23 12.13
N HIS A 9 3.94 0.00 11.40
CA HIS A 9 3.88 0.27 9.97
C HIS A 9 3.83 -1.07 9.19
N ALA A 10 2.65 -1.68 9.16
CA ALA A 10 2.42 -3.01 8.60
C ALA A 10 1.18 -3.04 7.68
N TRP A 11 1.12 -4.03 6.78
CA TRP A 11 0.06 -4.18 5.77
C TRP A 11 -1.35 -4.28 6.34
N ASP A 12 -1.49 -4.83 7.54
CA ASP A 12 -2.75 -4.98 8.27
C ASP A 12 -3.19 -3.69 9.02
N ASN A 13 -2.35 -2.65 8.99
CA ASN A 13 -2.59 -1.39 9.69
C ASN A 13 -2.67 -0.19 8.75
N VAL A 14 -1.90 -0.19 7.66
CA VAL A 14 -1.78 0.94 6.74
C VAL A 14 -2.86 0.86 5.66
N VAL A 15 -3.61 1.95 5.49
CA VAL A 15 -4.65 2.10 4.47
C VAL A 15 -4.57 3.48 3.83
N SER A 16 -5.01 3.59 2.58
CA SER A 16 -5.15 4.88 1.91
C SER A 16 -6.36 5.65 2.45
N ALA A 17 -6.23 6.97 2.53
CA ALA A 17 -7.31 7.88 2.93
C ALA A 17 -7.13 9.22 2.22
N CYS A 18 -8.24 9.93 1.97
CA CYS A 18 -8.15 11.31 1.50
C CYS A 18 -7.65 12.25 2.61
N HIS A 19 -7.18 13.43 2.22
CA HIS A 19 -6.65 14.43 3.16
C HIS A 19 -7.64 14.76 4.28
N ARG A 20 -8.90 15.06 3.94
CA ARG A 20 -9.96 15.39 4.92
C ARG A 20 -10.20 14.27 5.93
N CYS A 21 -10.33 13.03 5.45
CA CYS A 21 -10.56 11.88 6.33
C CYS A 21 -9.35 11.58 7.20
N ASN A 22 -8.14 11.65 6.63
CA ASN A 22 -6.90 11.42 7.40
C ASN A 22 -6.72 12.49 8.50
N HIS A 23 -7.00 13.75 8.18
CA HIS A 23 -6.96 14.84 9.16
C HIS A 23 -8.01 14.67 10.25
N SER A 24 -9.24 14.33 9.89
CA SER A 24 -10.29 14.02 10.87
C SER A 24 -9.90 12.81 11.74
N LYS A 25 -9.29 11.78 11.16
CA LYS A 25 -8.85 10.60 11.90
C LYS A 25 -7.80 10.93 12.96
N ALA A 26 -6.78 11.73 12.61
CA ALA A 26 -5.66 12.08 13.48
C ALA A 26 -5.07 10.84 14.21
N ASP A 27 -4.90 10.93 15.53
CA ASP A 27 -4.41 9.88 16.42
C ASP A 27 -5.51 9.00 17.04
N ARG A 28 -6.74 9.09 16.52
CA ARG A 28 -7.87 8.28 16.99
C ARG A 28 -7.88 6.91 16.32
N THR A 29 -8.34 5.88 17.01
CA THR A 29 -8.58 4.57 16.39
C THR A 29 -9.85 4.61 15.53
N LEU A 30 -10.01 3.66 14.61
CA LEU A 30 -11.27 3.56 13.85
C LEU A 30 -12.45 3.28 14.78
N LYS A 31 -12.22 2.53 15.87
CA LYS A 31 -13.21 2.26 16.92
C LYS A 31 -13.63 3.53 17.63
N ASP A 32 -12.68 4.41 18.00
CA ASP A 32 -12.96 5.69 18.67
C ASP A 32 -13.86 6.60 17.80
N LEU A 33 -13.77 6.46 16.48
CA LEU A 33 -14.56 7.21 15.49
C LEU A 33 -15.87 6.53 15.09
N GLY A 34 -16.11 5.28 15.52
CA GLY A 34 -17.19 4.44 15.01
C GLY A 34 -17.04 4.07 13.52
N TRP A 35 -15.85 4.25 12.94
CA TRP A 35 -15.58 3.97 11.53
C TRP A 35 -15.30 2.48 11.32
N ARG A 36 -15.63 2.00 10.11
CA ARG A 36 -15.35 0.63 9.68
C ARG A 36 -14.75 0.66 8.28
N LEU A 37 -13.70 -0.13 8.10
CA LEU A 37 -13.14 -0.37 6.77
C LEU A 37 -14.07 -1.32 6.01
N ARG A 38 -14.23 -1.09 4.70
CA ARG A 38 -15.02 -1.99 3.84
C ARG A 38 -14.34 -3.35 3.67
N ASN A 39 -13.01 -3.34 3.63
CA ASN A 39 -12.18 -4.52 3.46
C ASN A 39 -11.16 -4.60 4.60
N THR A 40 -10.84 -5.81 5.04
CA THR A 40 -9.74 -6.03 5.98
C THR A 40 -8.40 -5.80 5.26
N PRO A 41 -7.57 -4.86 5.74
CA PRO A 41 -6.26 -4.61 5.17
C PRO A 41 -5.38 -5.86 5.35
N LYS A 42 -4.69 -6.25 4.29
CA LYS A 42 -3.82 -7.42 4.24
C LYS A 42 -2.79 -7.24 3.14
N GLU A 43 -1.73 -8.02 3.24
CA GLU A 43 -0.70 -8.04 2.20
C GLU A 43 -1.31 -8.45 0.85
N PRO A 44 -0.96 -7.75 -0.25
CA PRO A 44 -1.32 -8.18 -1.59
C PRO A 44 -0.78 -9.58 -1.91
N SER A 45 -1.61 -10.43 -2.49
CA SER A 45 -1.22 -11.81 -2.82
C SER A 45 -1.56 -12.18 -4.27
N GLY A 46 -0.79 -13.11 -4.83
CA GLY A 46 -0.99 -13.63 -6.19
C GLY A 46 -0.17 -12.91 -7.26
N ALA A 47 -0.10 -13.55 -8.45
CA ALA A 47 0.75 -13.10 -9.55
C ALA A 47 0.35 -11.73 -10.13
N ALA A 48 -0.94 -11.38 -10.08
CA ALA A 48 -1.47 -10.13 -10.61
C ALA A 48 -0.83 -8.88 -9.97
N TRP A 49 -0.49 -8.93 -8.67
CA TRP A 49 0.17 -7.80 -8.00
C TRP A 49 1.62 -7.59 -8.45
N ARG A 50 2.31 -8.63 -8.95
CA ARG A 50 3.64 -8.49 -9.57
C ARG A 50 3.55 -7.79 -10.93
N ILE A 51 2.44 -7.99 -11.65
CA ILE A 51 2.21 -7.48 -13.00
C ILE A 51 1.74 -6.01 -12.98
N LEU A 52 1.06 -5.55 -11.92
CA LEU A 52 0.65 -4.14 -11.81
C LEU A 52 1.84 -3.16 -11.66
N GLY A 53 3.03 -3.65 -11.31
CA GLY A 53 4.28 -2.88 -11.34
C GLY A 53 4.93 -2.78 -12.72
N THR A 54 4.42 -3.51 -13.72
CA THR A 54 4.97 -3.55 -15.09
C THR A 54 4.22 -2.62 -16.04
N GLY A 55 3.94 -1.39 -15.61
CA GLY A 55 3.86 -0.28 -16.56
C GLY A 55 5.20 -0.13 -17.30
N ARG A 56 5.28 0.74 -18.30
CA ARG A 56 6.54 1.04 -19.02
C ARG A 56 7.60 1.41 -17.98
N ALA A 57 8.50 0.47 -17.69
CA ALA A 57 9.51 0.67 -16.66
C ALA A 57 10.47 1.73 -17.19
N ASP A 58 10.71 2.78 -16.39
CA ASP A 58 11.75 3.74 -16.73
C ASP A 58 13.07 2.97 -16.90
N PRO A 59 13.79 3.13 -18.04
CA PRO A 59 14.99 2.35 -18.35
C PRO A 59 16.04 2.34 -17.23
N ARG A 60 16.09 3.42 -16.42
CA ARG A 60 17.02 3.55 -15.29
C ARG A 60 16.76 2.52 -14.19
N TRP A 61 15.53 2.02 -14.06
CA TRP A 61 15.14 1.07 -13.04
C TRP A 61 15.26 -0.39 -13.50
N VAL A 62 15.43 -0.64 -14.80
CA VAL A 62 15.51 -1.99 -15.40
C VAL A 62 16.54 -2.89 -14.69
N PRO A 63 17.77 -2.45 -14.36
CA PRO A 63 18.75 -3.30 -13.68
C PRO A 63 18.26 -3.84 -12.32
N TYR A 64 17.44 -3.07 -11.61
CA TYR A 64 16.91 -3.43 -10.29
C TYR A 64 15.62 -4.27 -10.38
N LEU A 65 14.93 -4.20 -11.51
CA LEU A 65 13.64 -4.87 -11.74
C LEU A 65 13.78 -6.24 -12.43
N GLN A 66 14.97 -6.60 -12.94
CA GLN A 66 15.20 -7.89 -13.61
C GLN A 66 14.75 -9.11 -12.81
N PRO A 67 15.01 -9.22 -11.47
CA PRO A 67 14.57 -10.37 -10.68
C PRO A 67 13.04 -10.53 -10.61
N PHE A 68 12.28 -9.49 -10.96
CA PHE A 68 10.82 -9.45 -10.89
C PHE A 68 10.14 -9.63 -12.27
N GLY A 69 10.89 -10.03 -13.30
CA GLY A 69 10.32 -10.40 -14.61
C GLY A 69 10.01 -9.22 -15.53
N VAL A 70 10.55 -8.03 -15.27
CA VAL A 70 10.30 -6.80 -16.04
C VAL A 70 11.19 -6.67 -17.29
N GLY A 71 12.16 -7.58 -17.47
CA GLY A 71 13.15 -7.53 -18.55
C GLY A 71 12.59 -7.60 -19.97
N SER A 72 11.33 -8.04 -20.16
CA SER A 72 10.69 -8.19 -21.47
C SER A 72 9.83 -6.99 -21.89
N VAL A 73 9.68 -5.96 -21.05
CA VAL A 73 8.76 -4.81 -21.30
C VAL A 73 9.48 -3.61 -21.93
N VAL A 74 10.76 -3.75 -22.31
CA VAL A 74 11.53 -2.71 -22.98
C VAL A 74 11.46 -2.93 -24.49
N ALA A 75 10.41 -2.37 -25.11
CA ALA A 75 10.36 -2.05 -26.53
C ALA A 75 10.04 -0.55 -26.72
#